data_AF-A0A9X5BDQ3-F1
#
_entry.id   AF-A0A9X5BDQ3-F1
#
_cell.length_a   1.000
_cell.length_b   1.000
_cell.length_c   1.000
_cell.angle_alpha   90.00
_cell.angle_beta   90.00
_cell.angle_gamma   90.00
#
_symmetry.space_group_name_H-M   'P 1'
#
loop_
_entity.id
_entity.type
_entity.pdbx_description
1 polymer ?
#
loop_
_entity_poly.entity_id
_entity_poly.type
_entity_poly.pdbx_seq_one_letter_code
_entity_poly.pdbx_strand_id
1 'polypeptide(L)'
;MSEEVKWNKRFNIGVDSIDNAHRKLFSIVHKLIHLSKDENNGQWACAEGVKYFKSYAIEHFTDEESYMKSIGYKGYEIHKRLHDDMRYKTLPALEKDLTKSNYSQESIHHFLGICLGWLTAHILIEDRAITGKISNRWITDHVGDDMNALEDALAVTIEEIFRLQTEIVSEHYSGEDFGTSMIIRLIYHSENKNDVQIFMALEESLVLRAVSAILDIPLTKMDKLVMNAGKELSLRIVEQLGIHRNLSSEYQLESSHFIAAEQFQKIFYLEALDYSLLFNTGCGYFAFCIKLV
;
A
#
# COMPACT_ATOMS: atom_id res chain seq x y z
N MET A 1 9.90 32.93 7.18
CA MET A 1 11.06 32.05 6.94
C MET A 1 10.57 30.63 7.08
N SER A 2 10.54 29.85 6.00
CA SER A 2 10.16 28.43 6.06
C SER A 2 11.20 27.69 6.88
N GLU A 3 10.79 27.01 7.95
CA GLU A 3 11.67 26.08 8.66
C GLU A 3 12.21 25.07 7.64
N GLU A 4 13.51 25.08 7.44
CA GLU A 4 14.19 24.14 6.56
C GLU A 4 14.02 22.75 7.18
N VAL A 5 13.28 21.88 6.49
CA VAL A 5 13.03 20.51 6.95
C VAL A 5 14.38 19.85 7.16
N LYS A 6 14.67 19.49 8.41
CA LYS A 6 15.93 18.83 8.76
C LYS A 6 15.96 17.45 8.13
N TRP A 7 16.71 17.32 7.04
CA TRP A 7 16.89 16.04 6.34
C TRP A 7 17.44 14.97 7.28
N ASN A 8 16.77 13.81 7.33
CA ASN A 8 17.24 12.69 8.11
C ASN A 8 18.16 11.81 7.27
N LYS A 9 19.45 11.76 7.64
CA LYS A 9 20.49 10.97 6.94
C LYS A 9 20.18 9.47 6.82
N ARG A 10 19.21 8.93 7.58
CA ARG A 10 18.75 7.54 7.44
C ARG A 10 18.20 7.20 6.05
N PHE A 11 17.76 8.22 5.31
CA PHE A 11 17.23 8.11 3.95
C PHE A 11 18.33 8.25 2.87
N ASN A 12 19.59 8.44 3.27
CA ASN A 12 20.69 8.42 2.33
C ASN A 12 21.03 6.98 1.96
N ILE A 13 21.04 6.69 0.66
CA ILE A 13 21.56 5.45 0.12
C ILE A 13 23.06 5.58 -0.21
N GLY A 14 23.58 6.81 -0.31
CA GLY A 14 24.99 7.07 -0.60
C GLY A 14 25.30 7.26 -2.08
N VAL A 15 24.27 7.56 -2.89
CA VAL A 15 24.38 7.99 -4.28
C VAL A 15 23.86 9.42 -4.33
N ASP A 16 24.77 10.39 -4.53
CA ASP A 16 24.45 11.80 -4.30
C ASP A 16 23.28 12.33 -5.16
N SER A 17 23.17 11.88 -6.41
CA SER A 17 22.06 12.26 -7.29
C SER A 17 20.71 11.77 -6.74
N ILE A 18 20.64 10.52 -6.32
CA ILE A 18 19.43 9.90 -5.75
C ILE A 18 19.10 10.51 -4.38
N ASP A 19 20.10 10.68 -3.50
CA ASP A 19 19.91 11.32 -2.19
C ASP A 19 19.40 12.78 -2.33
N ASN A 20 19.83 13.50 -3.37
CA ASN A 20 19.29 14.83 -3.70
C ASN A 20 17.85 14.78 -4.19
N ALA A 21 17.50 13.78 -5.02
CA ALA A 21 16.12 13.58 -5.47
C ALA A 21 15.19 13.29 -4.30
N HIS A 22 15.57 12.41 -3.36
CA HIS A 22 14.79 12.14 -2.15
C HIS A 22 14.58 13.41 -1.31
N ARG A 23 15.66 14.16 -1.04
CA ARG A 23 15.59 15.45 -0.31
C ARG A 23 14.57 16.39 -0.94
N LYS A 24 14.55 16.47 -2.27
CA LYS A 24 13.63 17.33 -3.01
C LYS A 24 12.19 16.83 -2.93
N LEU A 25 11.94 15.52 -3.07
CA LEU A 25 10.60 14.94 -2.92
C LEU A 25 10.01 15.21 -1.53
N PHE A 26 10.77 14.96 -0.46
CA PHE A 26 10.34 15.31 0.89
C PHE A 26 10.07 16.81 1.03
N SER A 27 10.92 17.67 0.48
CA SER A 27 10.69 19.12 0.50
C SER A 27 9.37 19.52 -0.18
N ILE A 28 9.00 18.86 -1.28
CA ILE A 28 7.71 19.10 -1.97
C ILE A 28 6.54 18.67 -1.08
N VAL A 29 6.60 17.46 -0.50
CA VAL A 29 5.57 16.95 0.43
C VAL A 29 5.37 17.91 1.60
N HIS A 30 6.45 18.37 2.23
CA HIS A 30 6.38 19.33 3.33
C HIS A 30 5.73 20.65 2.93
N LYS A 31 6.07 21.19 1.75
CA LYS A 31 5.42 22.41 1.23
C LYS A 31 3.93 22.19 1.01
N LEU A 32 3.53 21.04 0.46
CA LEU A 32 2.12 20.69 0.27
C LEU A 32 1.35 20.57 1.59
N ILE A 33 1.98 20.02 2.64
CA ILE A 33 1.38 19.99 3.99
C ILE A 33 1.11 21.42 4.49
N HIS A 34 2.05 22.35 4.31
CA HIS A 34 1.83 23.75 4.71
C HIS A 34 0.75 24.45 3.88
N LEU A 35 0.75 24.25 2.55
CA LEU A 35 -0.25 24.84 1.65
C LEU A 35 -1.66 24.31 1.94
N SER A 36 -1.78 23.03 2.32
CA SER A 36 -3.07 22.40 2.67
C SER A 36 -3.77 23.01 3.91
N LYS A 37 -3.06 23.87 4.66
CA LYS A 37 -3.58 24.57 5.85
C LYS A 37 -3.98 26.02 5.55
N ASP A 38 -3.74 26.53 4.34
CA ASP A 38 -4.09 27.90 3.95
C ASP A 38 -5.52 27.93 3.36
N GLU A 39 -6.44 28.55 4.10
CA GLU A 39 -7.87 28.60 3.74
C GLU A 39 -8.19 29.55 2.56
N ASN A 40 -7.29 30.45 2.18
CA ASN A 40 -7.59 31.49 1.19
C ASN A 40 -7.16 31.14 -0.25
N ASN A 41 -6.06 30.40 -0.42
CA ASN A 41 -5.52 30.00 -1.73
C ASN A 41 -4.91 28.58 -1.75
N GLY A 42 -5.04 27.81 -0.66
CA GLY A 42 -4.39 26.51 -0.50
C GLY A 42 -4.78 25.50 -1.58
N GLN A 43 -6.03 25.51 -2.04
CA GLN A 43 -6.55 24.51 -2.98
C GLN A 43 -5.87 24.55 -4.36
N TRP A 44 -5.78 25.72 -4.99
CA TRP A 44 -5.10 25.87 -6.29
C TRP A 44 -3.59 25.63 -6.16
N ALA A 45 -2.98 26.15 -5.08
CA ALA A 45 -1.55 25.94 -4.82
C ALA A 45 -1.23 24.47 -4.55
N CYS A 46 -2.11 23.73 -3.88
CA CYS A 46 -2.00 22.29 -3.69
C CYS A 46 -2.16 21.54 -5.01
N ALA A 47 -3.09 21.93 -5.88
CA ALA A 47 -3.26 21.30 -7.19
C ALA A 47 -1.98 21.40 -8.04
N GLU A 48 -1.37 22.58 -8.11
CA GLU A 48 -0.10 22.76 -8.82
C GLU A 48 1.07 22.05 -8.11
N GLY A 49 1.09 22.04 -6.78
CA GLY A 49 2.10 21.31 -6.02
C GLY A 49 2.01 19.79 -6.21
N VAL A 50 0.81 19.23 -6.35
CA VAL A 50 0.59 17.80 -6.66
C VAL A 50 1.12 17.46 -8.05
N LYS A 51 0.83 18.30 -9.05
CA LYS A 51 1.39 18.14 -10.42
C LYS A 51 2.91 18.18 -10.41
N TYR A 52 3.49 19.09 -9.63
CA TYR A 52 4.94 19.20 -9.48
C TYR A 52 5.54 17.98 -8.79
N PHE A 53 4.91 17.48 -7.71
CA PHE A 53 5.31 16.25 -7.04
C PHE A 53 5.34 15.06 -8.01
N LYS A 54 4.23 14.84 -8.73
CA LYS A 54 4.10 13.75 -9.71
C LYS A 54 5.19 13.82 -10.77
N SER A 55 5.40 14.99 -11.36
CA SER A 55 6.40 15.18 -12.41
C SER A 55 7.81 14.88 -11.90
N TYR A 56 8.15 15.37 -10.70
CA TYR A 56 9.45 15.15 -10.08
C TYR A 56 9.67 13.68 -9.66
N ALA A 57 8.63 13.00 -9.17
CA ALA A 57 8.70 11.58 -8.85
C ALA A 57 8.98 10.72 -10.09
N ILE A 58 8.33 11.02 -11.23
CA ILE A 58 8.55 10.30 -12.48
C ILE A 58 9.98 10.51 -13.02
N GLU A 59 10.49 11.75 -12.94
CA GLU A 59 11.87 12.08 -13.28
C GLU A 59 12.86 11.30 -12.41
N HIS A 60 12.66 11.34 -11.09
CA HIS A 60 13.48 10.58 -10.13
C HIS A 60 13.51 9.08 -10.44
N PHE A 61 12.36 8.45 -10.67
CA PHE A 61 12.29 7.03 -11.06
C PHE A 61 13.10 6.75 -12.32
N THR A 62 13.02 7.63 -13.32
CA THR A 62 13.73 7.48 -14.59
C THR A 62 15.26 7.54 -14.39
N ASP A 63 15.73 8.48 -13.56
CA ASP A 63 17.14 8.65 -13.25
C ASP A 63 17.70 7.48 -12.45
N GLU A 64 16.94 7.00 -11.46
CA GLU A 64 17.31 5.84 -10.64
C GLU A 64 17.32 4.55 -11.45
N GLU A 65 16.32 4.32 -12.30
CA GLU A 65 16.28 3.19 -13.24
C GLU A 65 17.50 3.19 -14.18
N SER A 66 17.89 4.37 -14.66
CA SER A 66 19.09 4.54 -15.49
C SER A 66 20.37 4.23 -14.71
N TYR A 67 20.46 4.69 -13.46
CA TYR A 67 21.58 4.39 -12.57
C TYR A 67 21.68 2.88 -12.28
N MET A 68 20.56 2.23 -11.91
CA MET A 68 20.51 0.79 -11.65
C MET A 68 20.98 -0.04 -12.85
N LYS A 69 20.56 0.32 -14.08
CA LYS A 69 21.06 -0.30 -15.31
C LYS A 69 22.56 -0.12 -15.47
N SER A 70 23.08 1.08 -15.21
CA SER A 70 24.50 1.41 -15.40
C SER A 70 25.44 0.57 -14.50
N ILE A 71 24.95 0.14 -13.34
CA ILE A 71 25.72 -0.67 -12.39
C ILE A 71 25.36 -2.17 -12.47
N GLY A 72 24.46 -2.58 -13.37
CA GLY A 72 24.01 -3.96 -13.51
C GLY A 72 23.31 -4.48 -12.25
N TYR A 73 22.49 -3.65 -11.60
CA TYR A 73 21.79 -4.04 -10.37
C TYR A 73 20.84 -5.23 -10.62
N LYS A 74 21.07 -6.35 -9.90
CA LYS A 74 20.33 -7.60 -10.10
C LYS A 74 18.83 -7.49 -9.81
N GLY A 75 18.42 -6.58 -8.92
CA GLY A 75 17.02 -6.36 -8.55
C GLY A 75 16.27 -5.37 -9.45
N TYR A 76 16.86 -4.96 -10.58
CA TYR A 76 16.33 -3.91 -11.44
C TYR A 76 14.86 -4.14 -11.86
N GLU A 77 14.53 -5.35 -12.35
CA GLU A 77 13.20 -5.62 -12.90
C GLU A 77 12.09 -5.47 -11.85
N ILE A 78 12.33 -5.94 -10.62
CA ILE A 78 11.35 -5.81 -9.53
C ILE A 78 11.21 -4.35 -9.12
N HIS A 79 12.35 -3.67 -8.87
CA HIS A 79 12.34 -2.27 -8.48
C HIS A 79 11.65 -1.38 -9.53
N LYS A 80 11.89 -1.65 -10.82
CA LYS A 80 11.22 -0.96 -11.93
C LYS A 80 9.70 -1.16 -11.91
N ARG A 81 9.21 -2.36 -11.53
CA ARG A 81 7.76 -2.59 -11.40
C ARG A 81 7.16 -1.79 -10.26
N LEU A 82 7.86 -1.62 -9.14
CA LEU A 82 7.44 -0.72 -8.06
C LEU A 82 7.25 0.72 -8.57
N HIS A 83 8.21 1.19 -9.38
CA HIS A 83 8.12 2.49 -10.03
C HIS A 83 6.96 2.57 -11.02
N ASP A 84 6.76 1.54 -11.85
CA ASP A 84 5.68 1.49 -12.82
C ASP A 84 4.31 1.47 -12.15
N ASP A 85 4.14 0.73 -11.05
CA ASP A 85 2.91 0.72 -10.25
C ASP A 85 2.60 2.11 -9.70
N MET A 86 3.58 2.76 -9.07
CA MET A 86 3.39 4.12 -8.55
C MET A 86 3.07 5.11 -9.67
N ARG A 87 3.76 4.99 -10.81
CA ARG A 87 3.65 5.89 -11.97
C ARG A 87 2.32 5.74 -12.71
N TYR A 88 1.87 4.52 -12.95
CA TYR A 88 0.77 4.21 -13.87
C TYR A 88 -0.52 3.78 -13.16
N LYS A 89 -0.48 3.37 -11.89
CA LYS A 89 -1.66 2.96 -11.11
C LYS A 89 -1.91 3.93 -9.95
N THR A 90 -0.98 4.02 -9.00
CA THR A 90 -1.21 4.75 -7.74
C THR A 90 -1.40 6.26 -7.95
N LEU A 91 -0.45 6.94 -8.61
CA LEU A 91 -0.55 8.39 -8.83
C LEU A 91 -1.79 8.80 -9.64
N PRO A 92 -2.15 8.11 -10.74
CA PRO A 92 -3.40 8.38 -11.46
C PRO A 92 -4.67 8.19 -10.61
N ALA A 93 -4.75 7.12 -9.81
CA ALA A 93 -5.89 6.87 -8.93
C ALA A 93 -6.06 7.99 -7.90
N LEU A 94 -4.97 8.41 -7.25
CA LEU A 94 -5.02 9.51 -6.28
C LEU A 94 -5.36 10.86 -6.93
N GLU A 95 -4.86 11.12 -8.14
CA GLU A 95 -5.18 12.34 -8.90
C GLU A 95 -6.66 12.42 -9.29
N LYS A 96 -7.27 11.28 -9.62
CA LYS A 96 -8.70 11.16 -9.87
C LYS A 96 -9.52 11.48 -8.62
N ASP A 97 -9.10 10.99 -7.45
CA ASP A 97 -9.78 11.26 -6.18
C ASP A 97 -9.66 12.73 -5.77
N LEU A 98 -8.47 13.33 -5.94
CA LEU A 98 -8.25 14.77 -5.78
C LEU A 98 -9.14 15.60 -6.70
N THR A 99 -9.27 15.21 -7.98
CA THR A 99 -10.10 15.97 -8.93
C THR A 99 -11.58 15.88 -8.57
N LYS A 100 -12.07 14.68 -8.21
CA LYS A 100 -13.47 14.45 -7.84
C LYS A 100 -13.89 15.18 -6.57
N SER A 101 -13.00 15.24 -5.58
CA SER A 101 -13.24 15.96 -4.32
C SER A 101 -13.08 17.48 -4.46
N ASN A 102 -12.74 17.96 -5.66
CA ASN A 102 -12.29 19.32 -5.90
C ASN A 102 -11.15 19.69 -4.92
N TYR A 103 -10.13 18.84 -4.78
CA TYR A 103 -8.98 19.05 -3.92
C TYR A 103 -9.37 19.40 -2.48
N SER A 104 -10.36 18.70 -1.92
CA SER A 104 -10.72 18.84 -0.50
C SER A 104 -9.50 18.61 0.39
N GLN A 105 -9.47 19.25 1.55
CA GLN A 105 -8.38 19.09 2.51
C GLN A 105 -8.12 17.62 2.86
N GLU A 106 -9.19 16.84 3.05
CA GLU A 106 -9.13 15.40 3.30
C GLU A 106 -8.43 14.64 2.16
N SER A 107 -8.83 14.88 0.91
CA SER A 107 -8.20 14.21 -0.24
C SER A 107 -6.73 14.60 -0.44
N ILE A 108 -6.36 15.84 -0.10
CA ILE A 108 -4.96 16.29 -0.12
C ILE A 108 -4.16 15.58 0.98
N HIS A 109 -4.69 15.48 2.20
CA HIS A 109 -4.05 14.76 3.29
C HIS A 109 -3.89 13.28 2.98
N HIS A 110 -4.91 12.68 2.37
CA HIS A 110 -4.88 11.30 1.90
C HIS A 110 -3.78 11.07 0.85
N PHE A 111 -3.73 11.90 -0.20
CA PHE A 111 -2.66 11.87 -1.21
C PHE A 111 -1.27 11.98 -0.57
N LEU A 112 -1.09 12.93 0.35
CA LEU A 112 0.19 13.16 1.02
C LEU A 112 0.58 12.01 1.94
N GLY A 113 -0.40 11.40 2.62
CA GLY A 113 -0.20 10.23 3.48
C GLY A 113 0.35 9.05 2.69
N ILE A 114 -0.32 8.67 1.60
CA ILE A 114 0.12 7.57 0.73
C ILE A 114 1.50 7.87 0.13
N CYS A 115 1.72 9.06 -0.43
CA CYS A 115 3.00 9.41 -1.05
C CYS A 115 4.16 9.43 -0.04
N LEU A 116 3.93 9.94 1.17
CA LEU A 116 4.94 9.98 2.23
C LEU A 116 5.24 8.57 2.74
N GLY A 117 4.21 7.73 2.91
CA GLY A 117 4.33 6.33 3.30
C GLY A 117 5.15 5.55 2.27
N TRP A 118 4.73 5.59 1.01
CA TRP A 118 5.38 4.89 -0.10
C TRP A 118 6.84 5.31 -0.21
N LEU A 119 7.11 6.62 -0.28
CA LEU A 119 8.48 7.14 -0.41
C LEU A 119 9.37 6.73 0.76
N THR A 120 8.84 6.77 1.99
CA THR A 120 9.59 6.38 3.19
C THR A 120 9.94 4.90 3.17
N ALA A 121 8.98 4.03 2.84
CA ALA A 121 9.18 2.59 2.80
C ALA A 121 10.13 2.21 1.64
N HIS A 122 9.86 2.72 0.44
CA HIS A 122 10.64 2.48 -0.76
C HIS A 122 12.12 2.83 -0.56
N ILE A 123 12.43 4.03 -0.05
CA ILE A 123 13.83 4.41 0.24
C ILE A 123 14.49 3.46 1.25
N LEU A 124 13.78 3.12 2.32
CA LEU A 124 14.36 2.34 3.41
C LEU A 124 14.54 0.87 3.06
N ILE A 125 13.75 0.34 2.12
CA ILE A 125 13.67 -1.08 1.82
C ILE A 125 14.32 -1.38 0.47
N GLU A 126 13.99 -0.62 -0.57
CA GLU A 126 14.32 -0.88 -1.97
C GLU A 126 15.57 -0.12 -2.41
N ASP A 127 15.60 1.21 -2.28
CA ASP A 127 16.70 2.05 -2.80
C ASP A 127 18.00 1.74 -2.05
N ARG A 128 17.90 1.42 -0.76
CA ARG A 128 19.06 0.98 0.04
C ARG A 128 19.61 -0.37 -0.42
N ALA A 129 18.78 -1.24 -1.00
CA ALA A 129 19.21 -2.50 -1.56
C ALA A 129 20.05 -2.32 -2.83
N ILE A 130 19.88 -1.21 -3.58
CA ILE A 130 20.69 -0.88 -4.77
C ILE A 130 22.18 -0.83 -4.43
N THR A 131 22.51 -0.24 -3.28
CA THR A 131 23.90 -0.10 -2.79
C THR A 131 24.40 -1.30 -1.99
N GLY A 132 23.62 -2.38 -1.89
CA GLY A 132 23.97 -3.59 -1.15
C GLY A 132 23.99 -3.42 0.37
N LYS A 133 23.46 -2.31 0.90
CA LYS A 133 23.38 -2.07 2.36
C LYS A 133 22.32 -2.91 3.05
N ILE A 134 21.33 -3.40 2.30
CA ILE A 134 20.23 -4.26 2.74
C ILE A 134 20.00 -5.31 1.64
N SER A 135 19.59 -6.53 2.01
CA SER A 135 19.18 -7.57 1.07
C SER A 135 17.84 -7.23 0.42
N ASN A 136 17.69 -7.45 -0.90
CA ASN A 136 16.41 -7.32 -1.60
C ASN A 136 15.37 -8.24 -0.94
N ARG A 137 14.19 -7.70 -0.60
CA ARG A 137 13.15 -8.40 0.16
C ARG A 137 12.20 -9.22 -0.72
N TRP A 138 12.13 -8.91 -1.99
CA TRP A 138 11.36 -9.66 -2.97
C TRP A 138 12.24 -10.82 -3.46
N ILE A 139 12.24 -11.91 -2.69
CA ILE A 139 13.21 -13.02 -2.82
C ILE A 139 12.85 -13.94 -4.00
N THR A 140 11.64 -13.89 -4.54
CA THR A 140 11.22 -14.81 -5.60
C THR A 140 10.40 -14.13 -6.69
N ASP A 141 10.84 -14.38 -7.92
CA ASP A 141 10.19 -14.08 -9.18
C ASP A 141 8.96 -15.00 -9.33
N HIS A 142 7.94 -14.88 -8.45
CA HIS A 142 6.63 -15.52 -8.64
C HIS A 142 5.83 -14.77 -9.74
N VAL A 143 6.52 -14.45 -10.83
CA VAL A 143 6.05 -13.65 -11.94
C VAL A 143 5.72 -14.61 -13.06
N GLY A 144 4.47 -15.05 -13.07
CA GLY A 144 3.93 -15.86 -14.15
C GLY A 144 2.61 -16.46 -13.72
N ASP A 145 1.55 -16.14 -14.47
CA ASP A 145 0.16 -16.64 -14.47
C ASP A 145 -0.57 -16.80 -13.12
N ASP A 146 0.07 -17.33 -12.09
CA ASP A 146 -0.46 -17.52 -10.74
C ASP A 146 -0.71 -16.20 -10.00
N MET A 147 0.12 -15.17 -10.21
CA MET A 147 -0.10 -13.86 -9.58
C MET A 147 -1.31 -13.13 -10.14
N ASN A 148 -1.38 -12.98 -11.46
CA ASN A 148 -2.53 -12.37 -12.13
C ASN A 148 -3.84 -13.10 -11.75
N ALA A 149 -3.81 -14.43 -11.68
CA ALA A 149 -4.99 -15.18 -11.28
C ALA A 149 -5.31 -15.07 -9.77
N LEU A 150 -4.35 -14.74 -8.90
CA LEU A 150 -4.61 -14.43 -7.48
C LEU A 150 -5.21 -13.04 -7.35
N GLU A 151 -4.67 -12.06 -8.07
CA GLU A 151 -5.17 -10.69 -8.17
C GLU A 151 -6.60 -10.66 -8.70
N ASP A 152 -6.87 -11.35 -9.82
CA ASP A 152 -8.21 -11.46 -10.41
C ASP A 152 -9.19 -12.13 -9.43
N ALA A 153 -8.77 -13.23 -8.79
CA ALA A 153 -9.61 -13.92 -7.82
C ALA A 153 -9.92 -13.05 -6.60
N LEU A 154 -8.94 -12.28 -6.12
CA LEU A 154 -9.11 -11.31 -5.04
C LEU A 154 -10.06 -10.19 -5.45
N ALA A 155 -9.82 -9.55 -6.58
CA ALA A 155 -10.66 -8.47 -7.09
C ALA A 155 -12.13 -8.93 -7.21
N VAL A 156 -12.37 -10.09 -7.84
CA VAL A 156 -13.71 -10.69 -7.97
C VAL A 156 -14.32 -10.98 -6.60
N THR A 157 -13.56 -11.57 -5.68
CA THR A 157 -14.04 -11.93 -4.35
C THR A 157 -14.41 -10.70 -3.52
N ILE A 158 -13.60 -9.64 -3.58
CA ILE A 158 -13.87 -8.36 -2.92
C ILE A 158 -15.11 -7.71 -3.55
N GLU A 159 -15.24 -7.72 -4.88
CA GLU A 159 -16.44 -7.22 -5.58
C GLU A 159 -17.71 -7.99 -5.19
N GLU A 160 -17.65 -9.30 -5.04
CA GLU A 160 -18.79 -10.12 -4.64
C GLU A 160 -19.23 -9.86 -3.20
N ILE A 161 -18.27 -9.81 -2.27
CA ILE A 161 -18.51 -9.66 -0.84
C ILE A 161 -18.93 -8.23 -0.50
N PHE A 162 -18.22 -7.23 -1.05
CA PHE A 162 -18.45 -5.83 -0.71
C PHE A 162 -19.42 -5.13 -1.67
N ARG A 163 -19.71 -5.70 -2.84
CA ARG A 163 -20.50 -5.06 -3.92
C ARG A 163 -19.89 -3.73 -4.37
N LEU A 164 -18.57 -3.64 -4.33
CA LEU A 164 -17.80 -2.46 -4.67
C LEU A 164 -16.79 -2.80 -5.76
N GLN A 165 -16.78 -2.02 -6.84
CA GLN A 165 -15.76 -2.13 -7.87
C GLN A 165 -14.39 -1.89 -7.25
N THR A 166 -13.42 -2.74 -7.60
CA THR A 166 -12.07 -2.65 -7.06
C THR A 166 -11.05 -2.25 -8.13
N GLU A 167 -10.05 -1.49 -7.70
CA GLU A 167 -8.90 -1.12 -8.52
C GLU A 167 -7.63 -1.45 -7.75
N ILE A 168 -6.73 -2.25 -8.33
CA ILE A 168 -5.41 -2.51 -7.75
C ILE A 168 -4.60 -1.22 -7.87
N VAL A 169 -4.24 -0.65 -6.71
CA VAL A 169 -3.44 0.57 -6.64
C VAL A 169 -1.96 0.27 -6.38
N SER A 170 -1.61 -0.91 -5.86
CA SER A 170 -0.23 -1.38 -5.72
C SER A 170 -0.18 -2.91 -5.71
N GLU A 171 0.72 -3.50 -6.50
CA GLU A 171 1.03 -4.95 -6.43
C GLU A 171 2.12 -5.28 -5.41
N HIS A 172 2.67 -4.24 -4.78
CA HIS A 172 3.81 -4.31 -3.86
C HIS A 172 3.62 -3.34 -2.69
N TYR A 173 2.47 -3.45 -2.03
CA TYR A 173 2.18 -2.68 -0.83
C TYR A 173 3.32 -2.85 0.19
N SER A 174 3.78 -1.73 0.74
CA SER A 174 5.00 -1.64 1.56
C SER A 174 4.70 -1.10 2.96
N GLY A 175 3.43 -1.14 3.38
CA GLY A 175 3.00 -0.70 4.70
C GLY A 175 2.61 0.79 4.77
N GLU A 176 2.26 1.39 3.63
CA GLU A 176 1.80 2.76 3.51
C GLU A 176 0.57 3.02 4.40
N ASP A 177 0.53 4.17 5.07
CA ASP A 177 -0.64 4.58 5.83
C ASP A 177 -1.74 5.06 4.88
N PHE A 178 -2.86 4.35 4.88
CA PHE A 178 -4.07 4.70 4.13
C PHE A 178 -5.27 5.00 5.05
N GLY A 179 -5.02 5.26 6.34
CA GLY A 179 -6.05 5.64 7.30
C GLY A 179 -6.27 4.62 8.42
N THR A 180 -7.22 4.95 9.30
CA THR A 180 -7.54 4.08 10.44
C THR A 180 -8.13 2.78 9.91
N SER A 181 -7.52 1.67 10.32
CA SER A 181 -7.78 0.37 9.72
C SER A 181 -7.96 -0.72 10.77
N MET A 182 -8.90 -1.60 10.50
CA MET A 182 -9.01 -2.90 11.15
C MET A 182 -8.01 -3.85 10.51
N ILE A 183 -7.09 -4.41 11.30
CA ILE A 183 -6.04 -5.30 10.79
C ILE A 183 -6.19 -6.68 11.40
N ILE A 184 -6.25 -7.70 10.54
CA ILE A 184 -6.46 -9.09 10.90
C ILE A 184 -5.27 -9.90 10.42
N ARG A 185 -4.74 -10.74 11.31
CA ARG A 185 -3.78 -11.79 10.98
C ARG A 185 -4.46 -13.14 11.04
N LEU A 186 -4.30 -13.92 9.98
CA LEU A 186 -4.71 -15.30 9.88
C LEU A 186 -3.47 -16.17 9.77
N ILE A 187 -3.45 -17.29 10.51
CA ILE A 187 -2.38 -18.26 10.48
C ILE A 187 -3.00 -19.59 10.07
N TYR A 188 -2.51 -20.13 8.97
CA TYR A 188 -2.89 -21.42 8.41
C TYR A 188 -1.72 -22.39 8.54
N HIS A 189 -2.01 -23.57 9.06
CA HIS A 189 -1.06 -24.65 9.19
C HIS A 189 -1.29 -25.70 8.10
N SER A 190 -0.21 -26.32 7.61
CA SER A 190 -0.28 -27.50 6.74
C SER A 190 0.62 -28.61 7.25
N GLU A 191 0.13 -29.85 7.20
CA GLU A 191 0.94 -31.03 7.58
C GLU A 191 2.00 -31.37 6.52
N ASN A 192 1.77 -30.97 5.26
CA ASN A 192 2.59 -31.39 4.11
C ASN A 192 3.30 -30.22 3.40
N LYS A 193 3.03 -28.98 3.82
CA LYS A 193 3.55 -27.75 3.22
C LYS A 193 3.96 -26.75 4.30
N ASN A 194 4.64 -25.70 3.88
CA ASN A 194 4.96 -24.54 4.71
C ASN A 194 3.69 -23.87 5.23
N ASP A 195 3.78 -23.33 6.45
CA ASP A 195 2.69 -22.58 7.06
C ASP A 195 2.46 -21.28 6.31
N VAL A 196 1.23 -20.78 6.35
CA VAL A 196 0.86 -19.56 5.62
C VAL A 196 0.27 -18.56 6.59
N GLN A 197 0.79 -17.34 6.55
CA GLN A 197 0.24 -16.21 7.28
C GLN A 197 -0.34 -15.21 6.31
N ILE A 198 -1.58 -14.79 6.56
CA ILE A 198 -2.27 -13.80 5.76
C ILE A 198 -2.58 -12.60 6.64
N PHE A 199 -2.30 -11.42 6.13
CA PHE A 199 -2.61 -10.16 6.78
C PHE A 199 -3.58 -9.37 5.91
N MET A 200 -4.62 -8.86 6.55
CA MET A 200 -5.70 -8.12 5.90
C MET A 200 -5.92 -6.83 6.66
N ALA A 201 -5.67 -5.68 6.03
CA ALA A 201 -5.92 -4.37 6.61
C ALA A 201 -7.04 -3.69 5.83
N LEU A 202 -8.15 -3.42 6.50
CA LEU A 202 -9.35 -2.80 5.91
C LEU A 202 -9.56 -1.45 6.57
N GLU A 203 -9.70 -0.40 5.77
CA GLU A 203 -10.05 0.92 6.29
C GLU A 203 -11.43 0.90 6.99
N GLU A 204 -11.58 1.63 8.09
CA GLU A 204 -12.84 1.62 8.86
C GLU A 204 -14.06 2.01 8.01
N SER A 205 -13.89 2.95 7.09
CA SER A 205 -14.91 3.41 6.13
C SER A 205 -15.45 2.26 5.27
N LEU A 206 -14.57 1.40 4.76
CA LEU A 206 -14.92 0.21 3.98
C LEU A 206 -15.72 -0.78 4.84
N VAL A 207 -15.24 -1.10 6.05
CA VAL A 207 -15.92 -2.05 6.93
C VAL A 207 -17.31 -1.53 7.34
N LEU A 208 -17.39 -0.26 7.73
CA LEU A 208 -18.65 0.37 8.11
C LEU A 208 -19.66 0.33 6.97
N ARG A 209 -19.23 0.67 5.74
CA ARG A 209 -20.10 0.62 4.57
C ARG A 209 -20.57 -0.80 4.26
N ALA A 210 -19.66 -1.77 4.31
CA ALA A 210 -19.96 -3.17 4.06
C ALA A 210 -21.03 -3.70 5.02
N VAL A 211 -20.80 -3.52 6.33
CA VAL A 211 -21.72 -3.99 7.37
C VAL A 211 -23.04 -3.21 7.34
N SER A 212 -22.99 -1.90 7.08
CA SER A 212 -24.20 -1.08 6.91
C SER A 212 -25.08 -1.58 5.77
N ALA A 213 -24.47 -1.94 4.63
CA ALA A 213 -25.19 -2.47 3.48
C ALA A 213 -25.81 -3.85 3.75
N ILE A 214 -25.13 -4.71 4.53
CA ILE A 214 -25.66 -6.03 4.91
C ILE A 214 -26.86 -5.90 5.85
N LEU A 215 -26.81 -4.95 6.79
CA LEU A 215 -27.85 -4.76 7.80
C LEU A 215 -28.99 -3.83 7.36
N ASP A 216 -28.81 -3.12 6.25
CA ASP A 216 -29.69 -2.02 5.80
C ASP A 216 -29.87 -0.93 6.88
N ILE A 217 -28.79 -0.63 7.61
CA ILE A 217 -28.76 0.36 8.70
C ILE A 217 -27.48 1.19 8.57
N PRO A 218 -27.54 2.54 8.63
CA PRO A 218 -26.35 3.37 8.59
C PRO A 218 -25.55 3.25 9.90
N LEU A 219 -24.39 2.61 9.83
CA LEU A 219 -23.45 2.51 10.95
C LEU A 219 -22.36 3.57 10.81
N THR A 220 -21.99 4.19 11.93
CA THR A 220 -21.00 5.28 11.96
C THR A 220 -19.83 5.00 12.91
N LYS A 221 -19.75 3.80 13.51
CA LYS A 221 -18.75 3.49 14.53
C LYS A 221 -18.29 2.04 14.45
N MET A 222 -16.98 1.83 14.56
CA MET A 222 -16.35 0.51 14.70
C MET A 222 -16.56 -0.05 16.11
N ASP A 223 -17.79 -0.44 16.44
CA ASP A 223 -18.08 -1.17 17.68
C ASP A 223 -17.74 -2.67 17.54
N LYS A 224 -17.96 -3.42 18.62
CA LYS A 224 -17.63 -4.85 18.66
C LYS A 224 -18.39 -5.67 17.62
N LEU A 225 -19.62 -5.28 17.26
CA LEU A 225 -20.40 -5.97 16.24
C LEU A 225 -19.77 -5.74 14.87
N VAL A 226 -19.47 -4.48 14.54
CA VAL A 226 -18.85 -4.12 13.25
C VAL A 226 -17.48 -4.77 13.08
N MET A 227 -16.63 -4.71 14.11
CA MET A 227 -15.31 -5.34 14.11
C MET A 227 -15.40 -6.85 13.87
N ASN A 228 -16.30 -7.54 14.57
CA ASN A 228 -16.46 -8.99 14.40
C ASN A 228 -17.04 -9.34 13.02
N ALA A 229 -17.99 -8.57 12.51
CA ALA A 229 -18.55 -8.76 11.18
C ALA A 229 -17.48 -8.56 10.10
N GLY A 230 -16.68 -7.49 10.20
CA GLY A 230 -15.55 -7.25 9.30
C GLY A 230 -14.52 -8.37 9.31
N LYS A 231 -14.25 -8.95 10.48
CA LYS A 231 -13.37 -10.13 10.61
C LYS A 231 -13.95 -11.37 9.94
N GLU A 232 -15.23 -11.65 10.12
CA GLU A 232 -15.88 -12.79 9.47
C GLU A 232 -15.90 -12.62 7.94
N LEU A 233 -16.20 -11.42 7.43
CA LEU A 233 -16.10 -11.13 6.00
C LEU A 233 -14.67 -11.36 5.47
N SER A 234 -13.66 -10.97 6.25
CA SER A 234 -12.25 -11.20 5.89
C SER A 234 -11.90 -12.69 5.82
N LEU A 235 -12.42 -13.51 6.74
CA LEU A 235 -12.27 -14.97 6.68
C LEU A 235 -12.92 -15.54 5.41
N ARG A 236 -14.11 -15.06 5.05
CA ARG A 236 -14.81 -15.51 3.82
C ARG A 236 -14.04 -15.19 2.54
N ILE A 237 -13.37 -14.04 2.48
CA ILE A 237 -12.48 -13.70 1.36
C ILE A 237 -11.43 -14.80 1.19
N VAL A 238 -10.73 -15.17 2.28
CA VAL A 238 -9.67 -16.19 2.21
C VAL A 238 -10.22 -17.59 1.92
N GLU A 239 -11.36 -17.96 2.50
CA GLU A 239 -12.02 -19.23 2.19
C GLU A 239 -12.41 -19.34 0.71
N GLN A 240 -12.98 -18.28 0.13
CA GLN A 240 -13.32 -18.25 -1.29
C GLN A 240 -12.09 -18.35 -2.17
N LEU A 241 -11.00 -17.65 -1.84
CA LEU A 241 -9.72 -17.77 -2.55
C LEU A 241 -9.15 -19.20 -2.48
N GLY A 242 -9.24 -19.83 -1.31
CA GLY A 242 -8.80 -21.21 -1.09
C GLY A 242 -9.58 -22.24 -1.93
N ILE A 243 -10.88 -22.01 -2.16
CA ILE A 243 -11.73 -22.86 -3.01
C ILE A 243 -11.33 -22.72 -4.48
N HIS A 244 -11.10 -21.50 -4.97
CA HIS A 244 -10.72 -21.25 -6.38
C HIS A 244 -9.36 -21.85 -6.76
N ARG A 245 -8.50 -22.14 -5.77
CA ARG A 245 -7.15 -22.70 -5.97
C ARG A 245 -6.99 -24.15 -5.48
N ASN A 246 -8.06 -24.85 -5.10
CA ASN A 246 -8.00 -26.20 -4.50
C ASN A 246 -7.10 -26.31 -3.25
N LEU A 247 -6.87 -25.20 -2.53
CA LEU A 247 -6.00 -25.16 -1.35
C LEU A 247 -6.75 -25.54 -0.05
N SER A 248 -8.08 -25.56 -0.08
CA SER A 248 -8.93 -25.71 1.13
C SER A 248 -8.79 -27.04 1.85
N SER A 249 -8.29 -28.11 1.19
CA SER A 249 -8.09 -29.41 1.82
C SER A 249 -6.73 -29.59 2.49
N GLU A 250 -5.76 -28.71 2.22
CA GLU A 250 -4.36 -28.87 2.66
C GLU A 250 -3.96 -27.93 3.79
N TYR A 251 -4.77 -26.89 4.03
CA TYR A 251 -4.50 -25.85 5.01
C TYR A 251 -5.65 -25.73 6.01
N GLN A 252 -5.32 -25.72 7.29
CA GLN A 252 -6.28 -25.51 8.38
C GLN A 252 -6.01 -24.18 9.06
N LEU A 253 -7.07 -23.38 9.26
CA LEU A 253 -6.97 -22.14 10.02
C LEU A 253 -6.66 -22.48 11.48
N GLU A 254 -5.45 -22.15 11.92
CA GLU A 254 -5.02 -22.33 13.30
C GLU A 254 -5.51 -21.18 14.18
N SER A 255 -5.35 -19.94 13.70
CA SER A 255 -5.78 -18.77 14.45
C SER A 255 -6.15 -17.57 13.58
N SER A 256 -7.07 -16.75 14.10
CA SER A 256 -7.42 -15.45 13.54
C SER A 256 -7.48 -14.42 14.66
N HIS A 257 -6.72 -13.33 14.57
CA HIS A 257 -6.71 -12.29 15.59
C HIS A 257 -6.49 -10.90 15.00
N PHE A 258 -7.00 -9.89 15.71
CA PHE A 258 -6.68 -8.51 15.40
C PHE A 258 -5.25 -8.19 15.84
N ILE A 259 -4.56 -7.37 15.06
CA ILE A 259 -3.24 -6.84 15.41
C ILE A 259 -3.28 -5.31 15.39
N ALA A 260 -2.41 -4.70 16.18
CA ALA A 260 -2.27 -3.25 16.18
C ALA A 260 -1.51 -2.76 14.93
N ALA A 261 -1.77 -1.53 14.49
CA ALA A 261 -1.10 -0.94 13.33
C ALA A 261 0.43 -0.92 13.48
N GLU A 262 0.95 -0.70 14.70
CA GLU A 262 2.38 -0.72 14.97
C GLU A 262 2.99 -2.12 14.84
N GLN A 263 2.21 -3.16 15.14
CA GLN A 263 2.65 -4.55 14.91
C GLN A 263 2.66 -4.88 13.42
N PHE A 264 1.63 -4.42 12.69
CA PHE A 264 1.55 -4.59 11.24
C PHE A 264 2.71 -3.90 10.51
N GLN A 265 3.01 -2.64 10.86
CA GLN A 265 4.17 -1.93 10.30
C GLN A 265 5.49 -2.66 10.60
N LYS A 266 5.67 -3.19 11.81
CA LYS A 266 6.89 -3.94 12.17
C LYS A 266 7.10 -5.17 11.29
N ILE A 267 6.04 -5.83 10.84
CA ILE A 267 6.13 -6.96 9.91
C ILE A 267 6.76 -6.51 8.60
N PHE A 268 6.30 -5.39 8.01
CA PHE A 268 6.96 -4.81 6.83
C PHE A 268 8.40 -4.38 7.10
N TYR A 269 8.75 -3.94 8.31
CA TYR A 269 10.13 -3.54 8.61
C TYR A 269 11.08 -4.72 8.85
N LEU A 270 10.59 -5.87 9.32
CA LEU A 270 11.44 -6.96 9.82
C LEU A 270 11.34 -8.25 9.02
N GLU A 271 10.27 -8.43 8.25
CA GLU A 271 9.93 -9.68 7.57
C GLU A 271 9.82 -9.45 6.05
N ALA A 272 10.12 -10.49 5.27
CA ALA A 272 9.83 -10.52 3.83
C ALA A 272 8.44 -11.10 3.63
N LEU A 273 7.62 -10.44 2.80
CA LEU A 273 6.29 -10.91 2.40
C LEU A 273 6.37 -11.43 0.97
N ASP A 274 5.75 -12.57 0.71
CA ASP A 274 5.72 -13.18 -0.62
C ASP A 274 4.73 -12.48 -1.54
N TYR A 275 3.63 -11.98 -0.97
CA TYR A 275 2.59 -11.25 -1.68
C TYR A 275 2.11 -10.05 -0.86
N SER A 276 1.94 -8.89 -1.51
CA SER A 276 1.44 -7.69 -0.82
C SER A 276 0.71 -6.75 -1.77
N LEU A 277 -0.62 -6.79 -1.74
CA LEU A 277 -1.49 -6.03 -2.64
C LEU A 277 -2.22 -4.92 -1.87
N LEU A 278 -2.49 -3.80 -2.55
CA LEU A 278 -3.37 -2.73 -2.07
C LEU A 278 -4.45 -2.45 -3.12
N PHE A 279 -5.70 -2.45 -2.65
CA PHE A 279 -6.89 -2.18 -3.45
C PHE A 279 -7.56 -0.87 -3.02
N ASN A 280 -8.04 -0.11 -3.99
CA ASN A 280 -9.03 0.95 -3.78
C ASN A 280 -10.42 0.40 -4.12
N THR A 281 -11.35 0.49 -3.18
CA THR A 281 -12.74 0.01 -3.34
C THR A 281 -13.73 1.13 -3.70
N GLY A 282 -13.21 2.34 -3.94
CA GLY A 282 -13.98 3.58 -4.08
C GLY A 282 -14.60 4.11 -2.76
N CYS A 283 -14.46 3.36 -1.67
CA CYS A 283 -15.09 3.62 -0.38
C CYS A 283 -14.14 3.53 0.80
N GLY A 284 -12.86 3.27 0.51
CA GLY A 284 -11.79 2.97 1.44
C GLY A 284 -10.82 1.97 0.82
N TYR A 285 -9.67 1.80 1.47
CA TYR A 285 -8.61 0.90 1.00
C TYR A 285 -8.64 -0.46 1.69
N PHE A 286 -8.14 -1.46 0.98
CA PHE A 286 -7.96 -2.82 1.47
C PHE A 286 -6.58 -3.35 1.08
N ALA A 287 -5.76 -3.68 2.07
CA ALA A 287 -4.48 -4.35 1.84
C ALA A 287 -4.58 -5.85 2.15
N PHE A 288 -4.01 -6.67 1.28
CA PHE A 288 -3.97 -8.13 1.40
C PHE A 288 -2.53 -8.62 1.23
N CYS A 289 -1.98 -9.24 2.25
CA CYS A 289 -0.59 -9.69 2.26
C CYS A 289 -0.50 -11.16 2.65
N ILE A 290 0.43 -11.90 2.03
CA ILE A 290 0.70 -13.29 2.38
C ILE A 290 2.20 -13.43 2.69
N LYS A 291 2.48 -14.26 3.69
CA LYS A 291 3.80 -14.77 4.02
C LYS A 291 3.77 -16.30 4.10
N LEU A 292 4.64 -16.96 3.36
CA LEU A 292 4.95 -18.37 3.44
C LEU A 292 6.04 -18.56 4.51
N VAL A 293 5.84 -19.49 5.44
CA VAL A 293 6.69 -19.70 6.64
C VAL A 293 7.42 -21.02 6.58
#